data_AF-A0A2P8QYA6-F1
#
_entry.id   AF-A0A2P8QYA6-F1
#
_cell.length_a   1.000
_cell.length_b   1.000
_cell.length_c   1.000
_cell.angle_alpha   90.00
_cell.angle_beta   90.00
_cell.angle_gamma   90.00
#
_symmetry.space_group_name_H-M   'P 1'
#
loop_
_entity.id
_entity.type
_entity.pdbx_description
1 polymer ?
#
loop_
_entity_poly.entity_id
_entity_poly.type
_entity_poly.pdbx_seq_one_letter_code
_entity_poly.pdbx_strand_id
1 'polypeptide(L)' 'MKKLLLTLLLSFTFLFSAININTASKEELMSIKGVGEKTAEYIIDYRKDKKFEKIEDIK' A
#
# COMPACT_ATOMS: atom_id res chain seq x y z
N MET A 1 -16.77 -17.28 -23.86
CA MET A 1 -15.41 -16.73 -23.90
C MET A 1 -15.35 -15.19 -23.82
N LYS A 2 -16.23 -14.43 -24.51
CA LYS A 2 -16.26 -12.95 -24.42
C LYS A 2 -16.53 -12.39 -23.01
N LYS A 3 -17.41 -13.06 -22.23
CA LYS A 3 -17.71 -12.69 -20.84
C LYS A 3 -16.51 -12.89 -19.89
N LEU A 4 -15.69 -13.92 -20.15
CA LEU A 4 -14.48 -14.22 -19.37
C LEU A 4 -13.36 -13.18 -19.63
N LEU A 5 -13.27 -12.73 -20.89
CA LEU A 5 -12.35 -11.65 -21.29
C LEU A 5 -12.75 -10.31 -20.65
N LEU A 6 -14.05 -10.03 -20.55
CA LEU A 6 -14.57 -8.81 -19.94
C LEU A 6 -14.32 -8.77 -18.42
N THR A 7 -14.49 -9.90 -17.72
CA THR A 7 -14.16 -10.01 -16.29
C THR A 7 -12.67 -9.87 -16.03
N LEU A 8 -11.80 -10.36 -16.93
CA LEU A 8 -10.35 -10.23 -16.83
C LEU A 8 -9.88 -8.77 -17.04
N LEU A 9 -10.50 -8.03 -17.97
CA LEU A 9 -10.23 -6.61 -18.17
C LEU A 9 -10.64 -5.76 -16.96
N LEU A 10 -11.75 -6.08 -16.30
CA LEU A 10 -12.23 -5.39 -15.10
C LEU A 10 -11.34 -5.62 -13.87
N SER A 11 -10.70 -6.78 -13.75
CA SER A 11 -9.75 -7.06 -12.67
C SER A 11 -8.40 -6.33 -12.83
N PHE A 12 -8.05 -5.89 -14.04
CA PHE A 12 -6.74 -5.29 -14.30
C PHE A 12 -6.60 -3.86 -13.73
N THR A 13 -7.70 -3.14 -13.56
CA THR A 13 -7.70 -1.76 -13.04
C THR A 13 -7.32 -1.66 -11.57
N PHE A 14 -7.36 -2.76 -10.81
CA PHE A 14 -7.04 -2.81 -9.39
C PHE A 14 -5.59 -3.19 -9.07
N LEU A 15 -4.76 -3.52 -10.07
CA LEU A 15 -3.39 -4.00 -9.85
C LEU A 15 -2.42 -2.92 -9.32
N PHE A 16 -2.75 -1.63 -9.45
CA PHE A 16 -1.84 -0.52 -9.12
C PHE A 16 -2.54 0.58 -8.30
N SER A 17 -3.20 0.20 -7.21
CA SER A 17 -3.71 1.17 -6.25
C SER A 17 -2.55 1.80 -5.46
N ALA A 18 -2.55 3.13 -5.36
CA ALA A 18 -1.59 3.84 -4.52
C ALA A 18 -1.92 3.63 -3.03
N ILE A 19 -0.91 3.32 -2.22
CA ILE A 19 -1.06 3.11 -0.78
C ILE A 19 -0.67 4.40 -0.06
N ASN A 20 -1.60 4.98 0.71
CA ASN A 20 -1.32 6.15 1.52
C ASN A 20 -0.61 5.74 2.81
N ILE A 21 0.70 5.98 2.90
CA ILE A 21 1.53 5.60 4.05
C ILE A 21 1.05 6.18 5.39
N ASN A 22 0.34 7.32 5.38
CA ASN A 22 -0.15 7.97 6.59
C ASN A 22 -1.47 7.37 7.11
N THR A 23 -2.17 6.55 6.32
CA THR A 23 -3.49 6.02 6.68
C THR A 23 -3.67 4.52 6.45
N ALA A 24 -2.84 3.91 5.60
CA ALA A 24 -2.94 2.50 5.22
C ALA A 24 -2.90 1.55 6.43
N SER A 25 -3.62 0.42 6.35
CA SER A 25 -3.55 -0.63 7.37
C SER A 25 -2.19 -1.33 7.38
N LYS A 26 -1.94 -2.15 8.41
CA LYS A 26 -0.72 -2.96 8.50
C LYS A 26 -0.59 -3.90 7.29
N GLU A 27 -1.69 -4.52 6.90
CA GLU A 27 -1.79 -5.46 5.77
C GLU A 27 -1.55 -4.74 4.42
N GLU A 28 -2.13 -3.55 4.24
CA GLU A 28 -1.89 -2.72 3.06
C GLU A 28 -0.42 -2.32 2.95
N LEU A 29 0.20 -1.89 4.05
CA LEU A 29 1.62 -1.55 4.09
C LEU A 29 2.51 -2.77 3.76
N MET A 30 2.17 -3.95 4.29
CA MET A 30 2.90 -5.19 4.01
C MET A 30 2.77 -5.68 2.56
N SER A 31 1.81 -5.16 1.80
CA SER A 31 1.71 -5.44 0.35
C SER A 31 2.78 -4.69 -0.46
N ILE A 32 3.45 -3.70 0.14
CA ILE A 32 4.58 -2.98 -0.46
C ILE A 32 5.80 -3.90 -0.47
N LYS A 33 6.37 -4.15 -1.65
CA LYS A 33 7.57 -4.98 -1.81
C LYS A 33 8.69 -4.49 -0.89
N GLY A 34 9.16 -5.36 0.00
CA GLY A 34 10.23 -5.05 0.97
C GLY A 34 9.76 -4.56 2.33
N VAL A 35 8.45 -4.32 2.52
CA VAL A 35 7.87 -3.98 3.82
C VAL A 35 7.35 -5.25 4.48
N GLY A 36 8.10 -5.73 5.48
CA GLY A 36 7.66 -6.83 6.35
C GLY A 36 6.84 -6.35 7.54
N GLU A 37 6.37 -7.28 8.35
CA GLU A 37 5.57 -7.02 9.54
C GLU A 37 6.17 -5.95 10.47
N LYS A 38 7.45 -6.10 10.81
CA LYS A 38 8.17 -5.16 11.68
C LYS A 38 8.26 -3.75 11.09
N THR A 39 8.46 -3.65 9.78
CA THR A 39 8.54 -2.35 9.08
C THR A 39 7.16 -1.69 9.02
N ALA A 40 6.11 -2.46 8.78
CA ALA A 40 4.74 -1.94 8.78
C ALA A 40 4.34 -1.41 10.16
N GLU A 41 4.68 -2.13 11.24
CA GLU A 41 4.48 -1.64 12.62
C GLU A 41 5.25 -0.36 12.89
N TYR A 42 6.53 -0.31 12.51
CA TYR A 42 7.34 0.90 12.66
C TYR A 42 6.74 2.10 11.93
N ILE A 43 6.23 1.93 10.70
CA ILE A 43 5.55 2.99 9.94
C ILE A 43 4.30 3.47 10.69
N ILE A 44 3.48 2.55 11.20
CA ILE A 44 2.26 2.88 11.95
C ILE A 44 2.60 3.62 13.24
N ASP A 45 3.64 3.21 13.95
CA ASP A 45 4.06 3.86 15.18
C ASP A 45 4.64 5.25 14.91
N TYR A 46 5.53 5.38 13.92
CA TYR A 46 6.11 6.66 13.54
C TYR A 46 5.03 7.70 13.16
N ARG A 47 4.03 7.30 12.37
CA ARG A 47 2.98 8.21 11.91
C ARG A 47 1.95 8.62 12.97
N LYS A 48 1.94 7.98 14.15
CA LYS A 48 1.11 8.42 15.29
C LYS A 48 1.57 9.77 15.80
N ASP A 49 2.89 9.96 15.86
CA ASP A 49 3.50 11.17 16.39
C ASP A 49 3.86 12.17 15.28
N LYS A 50 4.27 11.68 14.10
CA LYS A 50 4.71 12.52 12.98
C LYS A 50 4.35 11.92 11.62
N LYS A 51 3.55 12.65 10.83
CA LYS A 51 3.22 12.25 9.46
C LYS A 51 4.44 12.33 8.52
N PHE A 52 4.42 11.48 7.49
CA PHE A 52 5.30 11.61 6.34
C PHE A 52 4.75 12.69 5.40
N GLU A 53 5.51 13.76 5.18
CA GLU A 53 5.09 14.89 4.34
C GLU A 53 5.74 14.85 2.96
N LYS A 54 6.94 14.27 2.88
CA LYS A 54 7.74 14.20 1.66
C LYS A 54 8.52 12.89 1.60
N ILE A 55 9.01 12.55 0.40
CA ILE A 55 9.70 11.27 0.16
C ILE A 55 10.97 11.17 1.01
N GLU A 56 11.65 12.29 1.29
CA GLU A 56 12.87 12.34 2.09
C GLU A 56 12.66 11.98 3.57
N ASP A 57 11.41 11.95 4.03
CA ASP A 57 11.07 11.45 5.37
C ASP A 57 11.19 9.91 5.45
N ILE A 58 11.25 9.23 4.30
CA ILE A 58 11.47 7.79 4.17
C ILE A 58 12.97 7.59 3.90
N LYS A 59 13.70 7.09 4.92
CA LYS A 59 15.16 6.84 4.86
C LYS A 59 15.47 5.36 4.77
#